data_AF-A0A7X7J9Y5-F1
#
_entry.id   AF-A0A7X7J9Y5-F1
#
_cell.length_a   1.000
_cell.length_b   1.000
_cell.length_c   1.000
_cell.angle_alpha   90.00
_cell.angle_beta   90.00
_cell.angle_gamma   90.00
#
_symmetry.space_group_name_H-M   'P 1'
#
loop_
_entity.id
_entity.type
_entity.pdbx_description
1 polymer ?
#
loop_
_entity_poly.entity_id
_entity_poly.type
_entity_poly.pdbx_seq_one_letter_code
_entity_poly.pdbx_strand_id
1 'polypeptide(L)'
;MACVPKPGVSVETGAEPGAAPRCLALFGRHDLLLLDPGVRDFEAAGDGDRAAIAEWAAAGRPVIVRRPGLARGGESVHCGIPLPPGRGKRRLGFTVPLGSIKRRFGLPGLGECMPHLAGSPRACAEELLESCRGQGLDPEVFGSLAWERLTGLSYLRATSDIDLRFRAKDNPGLEKIAAVLRNFRPPCLSLFDAEVELWNGRSFSWREFSDDSGEIMFKTIHEVFLGKKAVLRAWSSGDRPPMPDMIADEAESALCEELETYPKPGLVSFVDDGSHEDMNAGHFMAGIAALRGYFMSVARAGMRGAALAELRQLGLAAEREMYAATGGVNTHRGAIFTLGLLAAAAGRISGAAIAPARAGGAVGESAMIPGRLGSCVRAAWGEEIMSRIADAGSHGAEAARRYGCGGARAEAADGFPSVYRCGLPAYRAALEKHGRAAARVHCFFALLEKVWDTTLLYRSGIEGLEYARNAAREFNCRGGVDAPGWEGRAVQTHREFVKRNLTCGGVADLLAATIFIQRLEESCRAFA
;
A
#
# COMPACT_ATOMS: atom_id res chain seq x y z
N MET A 1 18.07 64.89 -12.40
CA MET A 1 18.81 63.69 -11.95
C MET A 1 17.83 62.52 -12.06
N ALA A 2 17.89 61.75 -13.15
CA ALA A 2 18.42 60.36 -13.17
C ALA A 2 17.77 59.49 -12.07
N CYS A 3 17.01 58.42 -12.31
CA CYS A 3 17.01 57.43 -13.39
C CYS A 3 15.60 56.78 -13.52
N VAL A 4 15.27 56.32 -14.73
CA VAL A 4 14.05 55.57 -15.15
C VAL A 4 14.49 54.09 -15.35
N PRO A 5 13.66 53.05 -15.09
CA PRO A 5 12.65 52.63 -16.04
C PRO A 5 11.22 52.48 -15.52
N LYS A 6 10.33 52.61 -16.50
CA LYS A 6 8.88 52.71 -16.51
C LYS A 6 8.18 51.33 -16.52
N PRO A 7 6.84 51.32 -16.41
CA PRO A 7 6.01 50.16 -16.08
C PRO A 7 5.49 49.39 -17.31
N GLY A 8 4.98 48.19 -17.04
CA GLY A 8 4.30 47.27 -17.95
C GLY A 8 4.55 45.86 -17.40
N VAL A 9 3.56 45.04 -17.06
CA VAL A 9 2.60 44.47 -17.99
C VAL A 9 1.32 44.11 -17.22
N SER A 10 0.19 44.54 -17.77
CA SER A 10 -1.14 43.96 -17.55
C SER A 10 -1.11 42.48 -17.93
N VAL A 11 -1.29 41.58 -16.96
CA VAL A 11 -1.47 40.16 -17.25
C VAL A 11 -2.96 39.92 -17.45
N GLU A 12 -3.30 39.74 -18.73
CA GLU A 12 -4.57 39.20 -19.19
C GLU A 12 -4.83 37.80 -18.61
N THR A 13 -6.12 37.57 -18.42
CA THR A 13 -6.80 36.32 -18.12
C THR A 13 -6.37 35.15 -19.01
N GLY A 14 -6.02 34.01 -18.42
CA GLY A 14 -5.89 32.74 -19.15
C GLY A 14 -5.07 31.68 -18.42
N ALA A 15 -5.61 31.08 -17.36
CA ALA A 15 -5.13 29.81 -16.84
C ALA A 15 -6.33 28.85 -16.72
N GLU A 16 -6.20 27.72 -17.42
CA GLU A 16 -7.26 26.78 -17.77
C GLU A 16 -8.01 26.13 -16.58
N PRO A 17 -9.28 25.74 -16.77
CA PRO A 17 -10.03 24.95 -15.81
C PRO A 17 -9.70 23.45 -15.93
N GLY A 18 -9.64 22.78 -14.77
CA GLY A 18 -9.76 21.32 -14.69
C GLY A 18 -8.44 20.59 -14.45
N ALA A 19 -8.10 20.39 -13.18
CA ALA A 19 -7.31 19.24 -12.76
C ALA A 19 -8.14 18.30 -11.89
N ALA A 20 -8.84 17.38 -12.56
CA ALA A 20 -9.48 16.24 -11.92
C ALA A 20 -8.45 15.41 -11.11
N PRO A 21 -8.82 14.90 -9.92
CA PRO A 21 -7.99 13.98 -9.15
C PRO A 21 -7.76 12.68 -9.93
N ARG A 22 -6.52 12.16 -9.90
CA ARG A 22 -6.14 10.92 -10.59
C ARG A 22 -6.62 9.68 -9.83
N CYS A 23 -7.79 9.20 -10.26
CA CYS A 23 -8.41 7.87 -10.23
C CYS A 23 -7.77 6.67 -9.50
N LEU A 24 -8.59 6.03 -8.64
CA LEU A 24 -8.88 4.57 -8.56
C LEU A 24 -8.01 3.65 -9.44
N ALA A 25 -7.22 2.77 -8.83
CA ALA A 25 -6.49 1.73 -9.56
C ALA A 25 -7.38 0.51 -9.90
N LEU A 26 -8.28 0.64 -10.89
CA LEU A 26 -8.99 -0.51 -11.46
C LEU A 26 -8.04 -1.47 -12.22
N PHE A 27 -6.95 -0.92 -12.78
CA PHE A 27 -5.92 -1.63 -13.52
C PHE A 27 -4.53 -1.38 -12.94
N GLY A 28 -3.74 -2.44 -12.81
CA GLY A 28 -2.34 -2.42 -12.40
C GLY A 28 -1.38 -2.27 -13.58
N ARG A 29 -0.15 -1.84 -13.27
CA ARG A 29 0.93 -1.82 -14.26
C ARG A 29 1.22 -3.25 -14.74
N HIS A 30 1.45 -3.39 -16.04
CA HIS A 30 1.64 -4.68 -16.73
C HIS A 30 0.39 -5.56 -16.85
N ASP A 31 -0.80 -5.08 -16.47
CA ASP A 31 -2.03 -5.73 -16.93
C ASP A 31 -2.10 -5.72 -18.45
N LEU A 32 -2.55 -6.84 -19.02
CA LEU A 32 -2.83 -6.97 -20.44
C LEU A 32 -4.33 -6.84 -20.67
N LEU A 33 -4.70 -6.05 -21.69
CA LEU A 33 -6.08 -5.79 -22.06
C LEU A 33 -6.30 -6.22 -23.51
N LEU A 34 -7.37 -6.97 -23.75
CA LEU A 34 -7.90 -7.21 -25.09
C LEU A 34 -8.99 -6.19 -25.36
N LEU A 35 -8.83 -5.43 -26.44
CA LEU A 35 -9.79 -4.41 -26.86
C LEU A 35 -10.80 -4.97 -27.86
N ASP A 36 -11.92 -4.26 -28.03
CA ASP A 36 -12.84 -4.48 -29.14
C ASP A 36 -12.10 -4.29 -30.48
N PRO A 37 -12.13 -5.25 -31.42
CA PRO A 37 -11.48 -5.12 -32.73
C PRO A 37 -11.93 -3.89 -33.55
N GLY A 38 -13.17 -3.42 -33.30
CA GLY A 38 -13.76 -2.26 -33.94
C GLY A 38 -13.39 -0.92 -33.29
N VAL A 39 -12.65 -0.90 -32.18
CA VAL A 39 -12.33 0.35 -31.48
C VAL A 39 -11.49 1.28 -32.36
N ARG A 40 -11.88 2.57 -32.39
CA ARG A 40 -11.18 3.64 -33.12
C ARG A 40 -10.84 4.84 -32.25
N ASP A 41 -11.42 4.90 -31.06
CA ASP A 41 -11.24 5.98 -30.11
C ASP A 41 -9.95 5.78 -29.30
N PHE A 42 -8.85 6.25 -29.88
CA PHE A 42 -7.50 6.20 -29.29
C PHE A 42 -7.03 7.61 -28.96
N GLU A 43 -7.45 8.14 -27.82
CA GLU A 43 -7.00 9.46 -27.36
C GLU A 43 -5.49 9.47 -27.06
N ALA A 44 -4.87 10.65 -27.14
CA ALA A 44 -3.43 10.86 -26.92
C ALA A 44 -2.47 10.02 -27.81
N ALA A 45 -2.99 9.30 -28.81
CA ALA A 45 -2.19 8.69 -29.86
C ALA A 45 -1.66 9.78 -30.81
N GLY A 46 -0.38 9.69 -31.21
CA GLY A 46 0.19 10.59 -32.21
C GLY A 46 -0.52 10.50 -33.56
N ASP A 47 -0.51 11.58 -34.33
CA ASP A 47 -1.32 11.75 -35.55
C ASP A 47 -1.10 10.65 -36.61
N GLY A 48 0.08 10.00 -36.61
CA GLY A 48 0.39 8.87 -37.51
C GLY A 48 0.23 7.47 -36.90
N ASP A 49 -0.11 7.35 -35.62
CA ASP A 49 -0.06 6.08 -34.88
C ASP A 49 -1.42 5.37 -34.77
N ARG A 50 -2.53 6.11 -34.92
CA ARG A 50 -3.90 5.59 -34.79
C ARG A 50 -4.19 4.41 -35.73
N ALA A 51 -3.71 4.48 -36.97
CA ALA A 51 -3.89 3.41 -37.94
C ALA A 51 -3.20 2.11 -37.49
N ALA A 52 -1.98 2.20 -36.99
CA ALA A 52 -1.23 1.05 -36.49
C ALA A 52 -1.87 0.45 -35.22
N ILE A 53 -2.39 1.30 -34.32
CA ILE A 53 -3.11 0.84 -33.12
C ILE A 53 -4.44 0.17 -33.50
N ALA A 54 -5.16 0.71 -34.48
CA ALA A 54 -6.38 0.11 -35.00
C ALA A 54 -6.13 -1.26 -35.66
N GLU A 55 -5.10 -1.36 -36.51
CA GLU A 55 -4.65 -2.64 -37.11
C GLU A 55 -4.28 -3.66 -36.03
N TRP A 56 -3.59 -3.21 -34.97
CA TRP A 56 -3.21 -4.05 -33.83
C TRP A 56 -4.42 -4.61 -33.08
N ALA A 57 -5.40 -3.76 -32.74
CA ALA A 57 -6.63 -4.18 -32.07
C ALA A 57 -7.47 -5.10 -32.97
N ALA A 58 -7.58 -4.79 -34.26
CA ALA A 58 -8.28 -5.63 -35.24
C ALA A 58 -7.68 -7.03 -35.38
N ALA A 59 -6.36 -7.16 -35.20
CA ALA A 59 -5.66 -8.44 -35.16
C ALA A 59 -5.86 -9.22 -33.84
N GLY A 60 -6.66 -8.73 -32.90
CA GLY A 60 -6.95 -9.39 -31.62
C GLY A 60 -5.76 -9.44 -30.67
N ARG A 61 -4.79 -8.53 -30.83
CA ARG A 61 -3.57 -8.50 -30.00
C ARG A 61 -3.78 -7.66 -28.74
N PRO A 62 -3.22 -8.07 -27.60
CA PRO A 62 -3.38 -7.31 -26.36
C PRO A 62 -2.60 -6.01 -26.36
N VAL A 63 -3.03 -5.11 -25.50
CA VAL A 63 -2.36 -3.85 -25.16
C VAL A 63 -1.95 -3.90 -23.69
N ILE A 64 -0.88 -3.20 -23.30
CA ILE A 64 -0.40 -3.18 -21.92
C ILE A 64 -0.79 -1.90 -21.21
N VAL A 65 -1.21 -2.00 -19.95
CA VAL A 65 -1.44 -0.84 -19.09
C VAL A 65 -0.12 -0.17 -18.76
N ARG A 66 0.02 1.09 -19.17
CA ARG A 66 1.25 1.89 -19.02
C ARG A 66 1.30 2.69 -17.74
N ARG A 67 0.14 3.06 -17.21
CA ARG A 67 0.00 3.78 -15.94
C ARG A 67 -1.12 3.10 -15.16
N PRO A 68 -0.90 2.77 -13.88
CA PRO A 68 -1.96 2.24 -13.02
C PRO A 68 -3.15 3.18 -12.95
N GLY A 69 -4.34 2.58 -12.83
CA GLY A 69 -5.61 3.30 -12.74
C GLY A 69 -6.14 3.81 -14.06
N LEU A 70 -7.12 4.69 -13.94
CA LEU A 70 -7.85 5.26 -15.06
C LEU A 70 -7.25 6.61 -15.45
N ALA A 71 -7.39 6.96 -16.72
CA ALA A 71 -7.05 8.27 -17.23
C ALA A 71 -7.96 9.35 -16.64
N ARG A 72 -7.58 10.62 -16.85
CA ARG A 72 -8.29 11.78 -16.31
C ARG A 72 -9.76 11.75 -16.77
N GLY A 73 -10.69 11.77 -15.81
CA GLY A 73 -12.14 11.60 -16.07
C GLY A 73 -12.70 10.23 -15.68
N GLY A 74 -11.86 9.22 -15.42
CA GLY A 74 -12.29 7.95 -14.83
C GLY A 74 -13.06 7.01 -15.75
N GLU A 75 -13.10 7.31 -17.05
CA GLU A 75 -13.84 6.50 -18.04
C GLU A 75 -12.92 5.81 -19.05
N SER A 76 -11.60 5.95 -18.91
CA SER A 76 -10.63 5.44 -19.89
C SER A 76 -9.32 4.97 -19.22
N VAL A 77 -8.49 4.22 -19.94
CA VAL A 77 -7.27 3.58 -19.40
C VAL A 77 -6.06 3.95 -20.26
N HIS A 78 -4.92 4.25 -19.62
CA HIS A 78 -3.66 4.51 -20.30
C HIS A 78 -2.97 3.21 -20.74
N CYS A 79 -2.92 3.00 -22.05
CA CYS A 79 -2.40 1.80 -22.67
C CYS A 79 -1.17 2.07 -23.54
N GLY A 80 -0.54 1.00 -23.97
CA GLY A 80 0.46 1.06 -25.02
C GLY A 80 0.67 -0.27 -25.72
N ILE A 81 1.35 -0.19 -26.86
CA ILE A 81 1.81 -1.34 -27.64
C ILE A 81 3.26 -1.12 -28.05
N PRO A 82 4.13 -2.14 -27.97
CA PRO A 82 5.43 -2.11 -28.61
C PRO A 82 5.33 -2.70 -30.01
N LEU A 83 5.72 -1.94 -31.03
CA LEU A 83 5.87 -2.48 -32.38
C LEU A 83 7.10 -3.40 -32.44
N PRO A 84 7.06 -4.46 -33.27
CA PRO A 84 8.18 -5.37 -33.40
C PRO A 84 9.44 -4.64 -33.91
N PRO A 85 10.64 -5.16 -33.59
CA PRO A 85 11.92 -4.72 -34.14
C PRO A 85 11.92 -4.33 -35.62
N GLY A 86 11.35 -5.17 -36.50
CA GLY A 86 11.29 -4.94 -37.94
C GLY A 86 10.42 -3.74 -38.35
N ARG A 87 9.64 -3.17 -37.42
CA ARG A 87 8.83 -1.95 -37.59
C ARG A 87 9.40 -0.77 -36.77
N GLY A 88 10.71 -0.77 -36.52
CA GLY A 88 11.43 0.36 -35.90
C GLY A 88 11.45 0.39 -34.37
N LYS A 89 11.03 -0.70 -33.68
CA LYS A 89 11.02 -0.83 -32.20
C LYS A 89 10.33 0.34 -31.47
N ARG A 90 9.30 0.94 -32.09
CA ARG A 90 8.54 2.06 -31.52
C ARG A 90 7.60 1.58 -30.41
N ARG A 91 7.44 2.37 -29.35
CA ARG A 91 6.44 2.14 -28.29
C ARG A 91 5.34 3.18 -28.41
N LEU A 92 4.15 2.76 -28.81
CA LEU A 92 3.01 3.66 -29.02
C LEU A 92 2.22 3.74 -27.70
N GLY A 93 1.95 4.96 -27.24
CA GLY A 93 1.09 5.21 -26.07
C GLY A 93 -0.23 5.83 -26.51
N PHE A 94 -1.31 5.45 -25.83
CA PHE A 94 -2.65 5.95 -26.11
C PHE A 94 -3.57 5.70 -24.92
N THR A 95 -4.78 6.25 -24.98
CA THR A 95 -5.84 6.03 -23.99
C THR A 95 -7.04 5.39 -24.69
N VAL A 96 -7.74 4.47 -24.01
CA VAL A 96 -8.95 3.81 -24.53
C VAL A 96 -10.10 3.88 -23.54
N PRO A 97 -11.37 4.03 -24.01
CA PRO A 97 -12.54 3.99 -23.14
C PRO A 97 -12.70 2.62 -22.46
N LEU A 98 -13.21 2.62 -21.23
CA LEU A 98 -13.47 1.39 -20.46
C LEU A 98 -14.39 0.41 -21.22
N GLY A 99 -15.43 0.95 -21.87
CA GLY A 99 -16.38 0.14 -22.65
C GLY A 99 -15.76 -0.59 -23.85
N SER A 100 -14.55 -0.21 -24.27
CA SER A 100 -13.82 -0.90 -25.34
C SER A 100 -13.03 -2.12 -24.87
N ILE A 101 -12.89 -2.34 -23.56
CA ILE A 101 -12.11 -3.44 -23.00
C ILE A 101 -12.98 -4.70 -22.96
N LYS A 102 -12.59 -5.75 -23.66
CA LYS A 102 -13.30 -7.04 -23.68
C LYS A 102 -12.80 -8.00 -22.62
N ARG A 103 -11.50 -7.98 -22.34
CA ARG A 103 -10.88 -8.91 -21.39
C ARG A 103 -9.63 -8.30 -20.76
N ARG A 104 -9.42 -8.62 -19.49
CA ARG A 104 -8.16 -8.36 -18.75
C ARG A 104 -7.49 -9.69 -18.42
N PHE A 105 -6.16 -9.73 -18.46
CA PHE A 105 -5.37 -10.88 -18.02
C PHE A 105 -3.96 -10.45 -17.59
N GLY A 106 -3.29 -11.34 -16.85
CA GLY A 106 -1.91 -11.14 -16.40
C GLY A 106 -0.90 -11.41 -17.51
N LEU A 107 0.37 -11.21 -17.18
CA LEU A 107 1.48 -11.61 -18.03
C LEU A 107 1.52 -13.14 -18.20
N PRO A 108 2.00 -13.66 -19.33
CA PRO A 108 2.16 -15.10 -19.52
C PRO A 108 3.22 -15.66 -18.55
N GLY A 109 3.01 -16.87 -18.06
CA GLY A 109 4.03 -17.59 -17.29
C GLY A 109 5.23 -17.98 -18.17
N LEU A 110 6.40 -18.18 -17.57
CA LEU A 110 7.59 -18.63 -18.29
C LEU A 110 7.36 -19.97 -19.02
N GLY A 111 6.63 -20.88 -18.38
CA GLY A 111 6.22 -22.16 -18.99
C GLY A 111 5.45 -21.99 -20.31
N GLU A 112 4.57 -20.99 -20.40
CA GLU A 112 3.79 -20.70 -21.60
C GLU A 112 4.63 -20.10 -22.73
N CYS A 113 5.78 -19.51 -22.40
CA CYS A 113 6.69 -18.87 -23.34
C CYS A 113 7.77 -19.82 -23.88
N MET A 114 7.96 -20.98 -23.26
CA MET A 114 8.97 -21.98 -23.63
C MET A 114 9.02 -22.34 -25.12
N PRO A 115 7.90 -22.47 -25.87
CA PRO A 115 7.95 -22.78 -27.30
C PRO A 115 8.70 -21.75 -28.16
N HIS A 116 8.86 -20.51 -27.68
CA HIS A 116 9.57 -19.44 -28.39
C HIS A 116 11.06 -19.38 -28.07
N LEU A 117 11.54 -20.21 -27.13
CA LEU A 117 12.94 -20.30 -26.76
C LEU A 117 13.62 -21.49 -27.44
N ALA A 118 14.87 -21.28 -27.87
CA ALA A 118 15.75 -22.30 -28.44
C ALA A 118 17.17 -22.18 -27.89
N GLY A 119 17.94 -23.26 -27.96
CA GLY A 119 19.35 -23.28 -27.53
C GLY A 119 19.53 -23.00 -26.03
N SER A 120 20.59 -22.25 -25.67
CA SER A 120 20.95 -21.96 -24.28
C SER A 120 19.84 -21.25 -23.48
N PRO A 121 19.13 -20.24 -24.01
CA PRO A 121 17.99 -19.64 -23.31
C PRO A 121 16.90 -20.65 -22.91
N ARG A 122 16.61 -21.62 -23.78
CA ARG A 122 15.62 -22.66 -23.49
C ARG A 122 16.08 -23.57 -22.35
N ALA A 123 17.31 -24.08 -22.43
CA ALA A 123 17.86 -24.95 -21.40
C ALA A 123 17.90 -24.26 -20.03
N CYS A 124 18.31 -22.99 -20.00
CA CYS A 124 18.31 -22.19 -18.77
C CYS A 124 16.89 -21.93 -18.22
N ALA A 125 15.89 -21.75 -19.09
CA ALA A 125 14.49 -21.58 -18.67
C ALA A 125 13.91 -22.90 -18.10
N GLU A 126 14.26 -24.05 -18.65
CA GLU A 126 13.87 -25.38 -18.14
C GLU A 126 14.43 -25.61 -16.73
N GLU A 127 15.72 -25.31 -16.52
CA GLU A 127 16.36 -25.39 -15.21
C GLU A 127 15.70 -24.44 -14.18
N LEU A 128 15.41 -23.20 -14.58
CA LEU A 128 14.70 -22.25 -13.72
C LEU A 128 13.32 -22.77 -13.33
N LEU A 129 12.52 -23.24 -14.30
CA LEU A 129 11.17 -23.72 -14.04
C LEU A 129 11.16 -24.91 -13.08
N GLU A 130 12.13 -25.81 -13.20
CA GLU A 130 12.26 -26.94 -12.28
C GLU A 130 12.60 -26.46 -10.85
N SER A 131 13.55 -25.52 -10.72
CA SER A 131 13.90 -24.92 -9.43
C SER A 131 12.73 -24.16 -8.79
N CYS A 132 11.96 -23.42 -9.60
CA CYS A 132 10.75 -22.72 -9.19
C CYS A 132 9.65 -23.67 -8.73
N ARG A 133 9.41 -24.77 -9.46
CA ARG A 133 8.37 -25.75 -9.12
C ARG A 133 8.58 -26.35 -7.73
N GLY A 134 9.83 -26.66 -7.37
CA GLY A 134 10.19 -27.15 -6.03
C GLY A 134 9.87 -26.17 -4.89
N GLN A 135 9.70 -24.88 -5.20
CA GLN A 135 9.43 -23.82 -4.24
C GLN A 135 7.99 -23.26 -4.34
N GLY A 136 7.18 -23.74 -5.27
CA GLY A 136 5.85 -23.21 -5.55
C GLY A 136 5.87 -21.80 -6.15
N LEU A 137 6.91 -21.48 -6.91
CA LEU A 137 7.06 -20.20 -7.62
C LEU A 137 6.65 -20.35 -9.08
N ASP A 138 6.03 -19.31 -9.64
CA ASP A 138 5.67 -19.25 -11.06
C ASP A 138 6.08 -17.89 -11.63
N PRO A 139 7.25 -17.78 -12.28
CA PRO A 139 7.73 -16.52 -12.82
C PRO A 139 6.93 -16.10 -14.06
N GLU A 140 6.49 -14.84 -14.06
CA GLU A 140 5.84 -14.21 -15.20
C GLU A 140 6.89 -13.64 -16.16
N VAL A 141 6.57 -13.57 -17.45
CA VAL A 141 7.45 -13.00 -18.47
C VAL A 141 6.91 -11.65 -18.94
N PHE A 142 7.78 -10.65 -19.07
CA PHE A 142 7.46 -9.40 -19.77
C PHE A 142 8.46 -9.14 -20.91
N GLY A 143 8.39 -7.96 -21.52
CA GLY A 143 9.32 -7.58 -22.57
C GLY A 143 9.20 -8.44 -23.84
N SER A 144 10.32 -8.63 -24.54
CA SER A 144 10.34 -9.16 -25.91
C SER A 144 9.76 -10.58 -26.02
N LEU A 145 10.11 -11.48 -25.09
CA LEU A 145 9.61 -12.86 -25.08
C LEU A 145 8.09 -12.90 -24.87
N ALA A 146 7.57 -12.10 -23.94
CA ALA A 146 6.13 -12.01 -23.72
C ALA A 146 5.41 -11.51 -24.98
N TRP A 147 5.91 -10.46 -25.64
CA TRP A 147 5.29 -9.94 -26.85
C TRP A 147 5.33 -10.91 -28.02
N GLU A 148 6.40 -11.67 -28.19
CA GLU A 148 6.48 -12.73 -29.20
C GLU A 148 5.42 -13.81 -28.95
N ARG A 149 5.29 -14.27 -27.69
CA ARG A 149 4.26 -15.25 -27.30
C ARG A 149 2.84 -14.73 -27.49
N LEU A 150 2.58 -13.48 -27.13
CA LEU A 150 1.24 -12.87 -27.16
C LEU A 150 0.78 -12.50 -28.57
N THR A 151 1.71 -12.22 -29.49
CA THR A 151 1.37 -11.68 -30.82
C THR A 151 1.68 -12.62 -31.98
N GLY A 152 2.55 -13.62 -31.76
CA GLY A 152 3.10 -14.49 -32.79
C GLY A 152 4.10 -13.78 -33.74
N LEU A 153 4.45 -12.52 -33.46
CA LEU A 153 5.42 -11.77 -34.26
C LEU A 153 6.83 -11.91 -33.68
N SER A 154 7.85 -11.77 -34.53
CA SER A 154 9.25 -11.80 -34.07
C SER A 154 9.63 -10.55 -33.27
N TYR A 155 9.90 -10.72 -31.98
CA TYR A 155 10.47 -9.71 -31.08
C TYR A 155 11.87 -10.09 -30.62
N LEU A 156 12.14 -11.38 -30.45
CA LEU A 156 13.42 -11.88 -30.00
C LEU A 156 14.49 -11.75 -31.09
N ARG A 157 15.71 -11.49 -30.63
CA ARG A 157 16.96 -11.54 -31.39
C ARG A 157 17.95 -12.38 -30.60
N ALA A 158 19.00 -12.89 -31.24
CA ALA A 158 20.02 -13.70 -30.57
C ALA A 158 20.67 -13.04 -29.33
N THR A 159 20.65 -11.71 -29.26
CA THR A 159 21.19 -10.90 -28.15
C THR A 159 20.13 -10.41 -27.16
N SER A 160 18.89 -10.90 -27.26
CA SER A 160 17.83 -10.45 -26.36
C SER A 160 18.00 -11.06 -24.98
N ASP A 161 17.84 -10.22 -23.97
CA ASP A 161 17.54 -10.62 -22.62
C ASP A 161 16.10 -11.12 -22.51
N ILE A 162 15.87 -11.94 -21.48
CA ILE A 162 14.54 -12.42 -21.10
C ILE A 162 14.18 -11.77 -19.78
N ASP A 163 13.17 -10.90 -19.84
CA ASP A 163 12.65 -10.18 -18.69
C ASP A 163 11.66 -11.05 -17.90
N LEU A 164 11.99 -11.33 -16.64
CA LEU A 164 11.19 -12.14 -15.72
C LEU A 164 10.68 -11.28 -14.57
N ARG A 165 9.45 -11.56 -14.11
CA ARG A 165 8.90 -11.00 -12.89
C ARG A 165 8.57 -12.10 -11.90
N PHE A 166 9.07 -11.93 -10.67
CA PHE A 166 8.72 -12.74 -9.52
C PHE A 166 7.87 -11.92 -8.55
N ARG A 167 6.86 -12.54 -7.93
CA ARG A 167 6.00 -11.90 -6.93
C ARG A 167 6.23 -12.54 -5.57
N ALA A 168 6.83 -11.78 -4.65
CA ALA A 168 6.95 -12.15 -3.25
C ALA A 168 5.68 -11.73 -2.50
N LYS A 169 4.89 -12.72 -2.05
CA LYS A 169 3.67 -12.46 -1.26
C LYS A 169 3.96 -12.11 0.20
N ASP A 170 5.14 -12.45 0.67
CA ASP A 170 5.65 -12.27 2.03
C ASP A 170 7.18 -12.45 2.05
N ASN A 171 7.78 -12.31 3.24
CA ASN A 171 9.22 -12.52 3.46
C ASN A 171 9.69 -13.94 3.10
N PRO A 172 9.01 -15.03 3.53
CA PRO A 172 9.37 -16.39 3.10
C PRO A 172 9.36 -16.56 1.57
N GLY A 173 8.39 -15.98 0.88
CA GLY A 173 8.33 -15.96 -0.58
C GLY A 173 9.52 -15.25 -1.21
N LEU A 174 9.95 -14.12 -0.64
CA LEU A 174 11.17 -13.43 -1.07
C LEU A 174 12.42 -14.30 -0.89
N GLU A 175 12.55 -15.04 0.21
CA GLU A 175 13.68 -15.95 0.41
C GLU A 175 13.67 -17.14 -0.56
N LYS A 176 12.49 -17.70 -0.86
CA LYS A 176 12.37 -18.74 -1.89
C LYS A 176 12.81 -18.22 -3.26
N ILE A 177 12.36 -17.02 -3.63
CA ILE A 177 12.79 -16.35 -4.87
C ILE A 177 14.31 -16.14 -4.85
N ALA A 178 14.85 -15.64 -3.74
CA ALA A 178 16.27 -15.41 -3.59
C ALA A 178 17.08 -16.71 -3.66
N ALA A 179 16.60 -17.81 -3.07
CA ALA A 179 17.25 -19.12 -3.14
C ALA A 179 17.33 -19.64 -4.58
N VAL A 180 16.25 -19.50 -5.36
CA VAL A 180 16.24 -19.87 -6.79
C VAL A 180 17.19 -18.97 -7.59
N LEU A 181 17.06 -17.64 -7.45
CA LEU A 181 17.83 -16.70 -8.25
C LEU A 181 19.32 -16.64 -7.88
N ARG A 182 19.70 -16.95 -6.63
CA ARG A 182 21.10 -17.12 -6.23
C ARG A 182 21.77 -18.33 -6.88
N ASN A 183 21.01 -19.28 -7.42
CA ASN A 183 21.56 -20.44 -8.13
C ASN A 183 21.79 -20.16 -9.63
N PHE A 184 21.35 -19.01 -10.14
CA PHE A 184 21.67 -18.61 -11.51
C PHE A 184 23.19 -18.41 -11.65
N ARG A 185 23.79 -19.23 -12.50
CA ARG A 185 25.20 -19.11 -12.91
C ARG A 185 25.27 -18.76 -14.40
N PRO A 186 26.37 -18.17 -14.89
CA PRO A 186 26.60 -18.05 -16.32
C PRO A 186 26.49 -19.44 -17.01
N PRO A 187 25.86 -19.52 -18.20
CA PRO A 187 25.37 -18.41 -19.02
C PRO A 187 23.96 -17.91 -18.65
N CYS A 188 23.21 -18.61 -17.81
CA CYS A 188 21.82 -18.26 -17.48
C CYS A 188 21.70 -16.90 -16.78
N LEU A 189 22.65 -16.57 -15.90
CA LEU A 189 22.71 -15.26 -15.20
C LEU A 189 22.78 -14.06 -16.17
N SER A 190 23.40 -14.23 -17.34
CA SER A 190 23.48 -13.17 -18.36
C SER A 190 22.27 -13.10 -19.30
N LEU A 191 21.42 -14.12 -19.31
CA LEU A 191 20.29 -14.22 -20.22
C LEU A 191 18.98 -13.70 -19.62
N PHE A 192 18.86 -13.71 -18.29
CA PHE A 192 17.64 -13.27 -17.60
C PHE A 192 17.86 -11.97 -16.84
N ASP A 193 16.92 -11.04 -16.97
CA ASP A 193 16.77 -9.92 -16.06
C ASP A 193 15.52 -10.15 -15.20
N ALA A 194 15.68 -10.20 -13.89
CA ALA A 194 14.60 -10.53 -12.97
C ALA A 194 14.20 -9.30 -12.16
N GLU A 195 12.93 -8.93 -12.22
CA GLU A 195 12.31 -7.96 -11.33
C GLU A 195 11.54 -8.71 -10.23
N VAL A 196 11.76 -8.33 -8.96
CA VAL A 196 11.04 -8.89 -7.82
C VAL A 196 10.05 -7.86 -7.30
N GLU A 197 8.76 -8.18 -7.37
CA GLU A 197 7.65 -7.39 -6.83
C GLU A 197 7.29 -7.88 -5.43
N LEU A 198 7.30 -6.99 -4.44
CA LEU A 198 6.98 -7.25 -3.03
C LEU A 198 5.48 -7.08 -2.75
N TRP A 199 5.04 -7.65 -1.64
CA TRP A 199 3.65 -7.62 -1.14
C TRP A 199 3.07 -6.23 -0.84
N ASN A 200 3.91 -5.20 -0.85
CA ASN A 200 3.55 -3.79 -0.67
C ASN A 200 3.60 -3.00 -1.99
N GLY A 201 3.68 -3.67 -3.13
CA GLY A 201 3.70 -3.03 -4.46
C GLY A 201 5.01 -2.36 -4.84
N ARG A 202 6.06 -2.49 -4.02
CA ARG A 202 7.43 -2.09 -4.38
C ARG A 202 8.07 -3.19 -5.21
N SER A 203 8.79 -2.85 -6.27
CA SER A 203 9.61 -3.79 -7.03
C SER A 203 11.06 -3.32 -7.13
N PHE A 204 11.98 -4.26 -7.36
CA PHE A 204 13.39 -3.95 -7.55
C PHE A 204 14.05 -4.94 -8.52
N SER A 205 15.18 -4.55 -9.12
CA SER A 205 15.97 -5.45 -9.96
C SER A 205 16.78 -6.42 -9.10
N TRP A 206 16.68 -7.72 -9.41
CA TRP A 206 17.49 -8.75 -8.76
C TRP A 206 18.99 -8.53 -8.96
N ARG A 207 19.40 -7.99 -10.11
CA ARG A 207 20.80 -7.66 -10.40
C ARG A 207 21.32 -6.62 -9.41
N GLU A 208 20.54 -5.56 -9.19
CA GLU A 208 20.88 -4.55 -8.19
C GLU A 208 20.90 -5.16 -6.78
N PHE A 209 19.95 -6.03 -6.43
CA PHE A 209 19.93 -6.69 -5.12
C PHE A 209 21.16 -7.56 -4.85
N SER A 210 21.65 -8.24 -5.89
CA SER A 210 22.78 -9.17 -5.83
C SER A 210 24.14 -8.48 -5.80
N ASP A 211 24.21 -7.20 -6.18
CA ASP A 211 25.44 -6.40 -6.08
C ASP A 211 25.86 -6.15 -4.62
N ASP A 212 27.10 -5.72 -4.42
CA ASP A 212 27.71 -5.44 -3.12
C ASP A 212 27.29 -4.09 -2.52
N SER A 213 26.60 -3.24 -3.29
CA SER A 213 26.09 -1.96 -2.79
C SER A 213 25.16 -2.15 -1.58
N GLY A 214 25.23 -1.24 -0.60
CA GLY A 214 24.31 -1.24 0.55
C GLY A 214 22.90 -0.75 0.23
N GLU A 215 22.68 -0.24 -0.98
CA GLU A 215 21.49 0.48 -1.42
C GLU A 215 20.91 -0.14 -2.70
N ILE A 216 19.60 -0.03 -2.89
CA ILE A 216 18.86 -0.59 -4.02
C ILE A 216 17.77 0.37 -4.47
N MET A 217 17.52 0.42 -5.78
CA MET A 217 16.43 1.20 -6.32
C MET A 217 15.10 0.45 -6.18
N PHE A 218 14.19 1.01 -5.41
CA PHE A 218 12.80 0.57 -5.38
C PHE A 218 11.99 1.36 -6.39
N LYS A 219 11.13 0.63 -7.11
CA LYS A 219 10.12 1.17 -8.01
C LYS A 219 8.76 0.91 -7.40
N THR A 220 7.90 1.92 -7.37
CA THR A 220 6.49 1.76 -7.06
C THR A 220 5.67 2.13 -8.29
N ILE A 221 4.36 2.11 -8.13
CA ILE A 221 3.44 2.64 -9.14
C ILE A 221 3.52 4.17 -9.28
N HIS A 222 4.09 4.88 -8.29
CA HIS A 222 4.09 6.34 -8.23
C HIS A 222 5.48 6.96 -8.36
N GLU A 223 6.52 6.27 -7.90
CA GLU A 223 7.84 6.83 -7.77
C GLU A 223 8.96 5.78 -7.89
N VAL A 224 10.18 6.29 -8.00
CA VAL A 224 11.40 5.51 -7.95
C VAL A 224 12.30 6.15 -6.90
N PHE A 225 12.76 5.38 -5.93
CA PHE A 225 13.57 5.89 -4.83
C PHE A 225 14.66 4.90 -4.43
N LEU A 226 15.70 5.41 -3.78
CA LEU A 226 16.81 4.60 -3.27
C LEU A 226 16.51 4.17 -1.82
N GLY A 227 16.60 2.87 -1.54
CA GLY A 227 16.44 2.31 -0.19
C GLY A 227 17.63 1.45 0.20
N LYS A 228 17.78 1.11 1.48
CA LYS A 228 18.87 0.25 1.95
C LYS A 228 18.53 -1.22 1.72
N LYS A 229 19.45 -2.01 1.12
CA LYS A 229 19.31 -3.47 1.02
C LYS A 229 19.22 -4.15 2.38
N ALA A 230 19.80 -3.54 3.40
CA ALA A 230 19.66 -4.01 4.78
C ALA A 230 18.18 -4.10 5.22
N VAL A 231 17.26 -3.31 4.64
CA VAL A 231 15.83 -3.44 4.91
C VAL A 231 15.30 -4.77 4.37
N LEU A 232 15.77 -5.21 3.21
CA LEU A 232 15.42 -6.50 2.61
C LEU A 232 16.13 -7.68 3.30
N ARG A 233 17.37 -7.48 3.79
CA ARG A 233 18.20 -8.53 4.44
C ARG A 233 18.00 -8.64 5.95
N ALA A 234 17.54 -7.59 6.63
CA ALA A 234 17.16 -7.63 8.05
C ALA A 234 15.97 -8.55 8.30
N TRP A 235 15.25 -8.93 7.24
CA TRP A 235 14.11 -9.85 7.28
C TRP A 235 14.51 -11.33 7.09
N SER A 236 15.79 -11.62 6.79
CA SER A 236 16.32 -12.98 6.56
C SER A 236 16.84 -13.68 7.82
N SER A 237 17.10 -12.96 8.91
CA SER A 237 17.53 -13.54 10.18
C SER A 237 16.38 -13.52 11.17
N GLY A 238 15.61 -14.61 11.21
CA GLY A 238 14.42 -14.83 12.05
C GLY A 238 14.62 -14.74 13.57
N ASP A 239 15.70 -14.13 14.05
CA ASP A 239 16.02 -13.92 15.47
C ASP A 239 16.29 -12.45 15.83
N ARG A 240 16.14 -11.50 14.90
CA ARG A 240 16.37 -10.08 15.22
C ARG A 240 15.05 -9.35 15.53
N PRO A 241 14.96 -8.69 16.69
CA PRO A 241 13.81 -7.87 16.99
C PRO A 241 13.70 -6.70 15.97
N PRO A 242 12.48 -6.22 15.67
CA PRO A 242 12.29 -5.21 14.65
C PRO A 242 13.05 -3.92 14.98
N MET A 243 13.94 -3.52 14.07
CA MET A 243 14.72 -2.29 14.24
C MET A 243 13.85 -1.04 13.98
N PRO A 244 14.19 0.13 14.54
CA PRO A 244 13.39 1.35 14.40
C PRO A 244 13.04 1.74 12.97
N ASP A 245 13.94 1.51 12.02
CA ASP A 245 13.69 1.77 10.60
C ASP A 245 12.57 0.86 10.03
N MET A 246 12.57 -0.43 10.40
CA MET A 246 11.51 -1.36 10.00
C MET A 246 10.17 -0.98 10.62
N ILE A 247 10.17 -0.63 11.91
CA ILE A 247 8.96 -0.17 12.61
C ILE A 247 8.39 1.07 11.91
N ALA A 248 9.24 1.99 11.48
CA ALA A 248 8.83 3.18 10.75
C ALA A 248 8.25 2.85 9.37
N ASP A 249 8.91 1.98 8.61
CA ASP A 249 8.46 1.55 7.27
C ASP A 249 7.09 0.83 7.35
N GLU A 250 6.87 0.04 8.40
CA GLU A 250 5.60 -0.64 8.64
C GLU A 250 4.48 0.33 9.02
N ALA A 251 4.77 1.33 9.85
CA ALA A 251 3.80 2.37 10.21
C ALA A 251 3.41 3.22 8.99
N GLU A 252 4.39 3.64 8.19
CA GLU A 252 4.18 4.35 6.94
C GLU A 252 3.30 3.54 5.97
N SER A 253 3.65 2.27 5.77
CA SER A 253 2.90 1.41 4.86
C SER A 253 1.49 1.08 5.37
N ALA A 254 1.27 1.00 6.68
CA ALA A 254 -0.06 0.87 7.24
C ALA A 254 -0.94 2.11 6.97
N LEU A 255 -0.37 3.32 7.04
CA LEU A 255 -1.07 4.55 6.67
C LEU A 255 -1.38 4.63 5.18
N CYS A 256 -0.42 4.25 4.32
CA CYS A 256 -0.68 4.18 2.88
C CYS A 256 -1.83 3.20 2.60
N GLU A 257 -1.85 2.04 3.25
CA GLU A 257 -2.91 1.07 3.03
C GLU A 257 -4.27 1.49 3.57
N GLU A 258 -4.30 2.23 4.67
CA GLU A 258 -5.51 2.87 5.17
C GLU A 258 -6.06 3.84 4.11
N LEU A 259 -5.20 4.69 3.53
CA LEU A 259 -5.57 5.66 2.50
C LEU A 259 -6.04 4.97 1.20
N GLU A 260 -5.39 3.88 0.80
CA GLU A 260 -5.76 3.05 -0.34
C GLU A 260 -7.09 2.31 -0.16
N THR A 261 -7.56 2.13 1.07
CA THR A 261 -8.77 1.35 1.33
C THR A 261 -9.97 2.03 0.70
N TYR A 262 -10.63 1.31 -0.20
CA TYR A 262 -11.89 1.72 -0.79
C TYR A 262 -12.74 0.47 -1.12
N PRO A 263 -14.06 0.49 -0.87
CA PRO A 263 -14.83 1.60 -0.29
C PRO A 263 -14.57 1.80 1.21
N LYS A 264 -14.44 3.05 1.63
CA LYS A 264 -14.14 3.43 3.03
C LYS A 264 -15.12 4.54 3.47
N PRO A 265 -16.26 4.18 4.08
CA PRO A 265 -17.37 5.10 4.30
C PRO A 265 -17.02 6.49 4.86
N GLY A 266 -17.30 7.53 4.05
CA GLY A 266 -17.19 8.94 4.43
C GLY A 266 -15.77 9.48 4.62
N LEU A 267 -14.74 8.67 4.40
CA LEU A 267 -13.34 9.05 4.59
C LEU A 267 -12.62 9.25 3.25
N VAL A 268 -11.54 10.04 3.30
CA VAL A 268 -10.65 10.29 2.17
C VAL A 268 -10.00 8.98 1.70
N SER A 269 -9.94 8.80 0.38
CA SER A 269 -9.18 7.74 -0.29
C SER A 269 -8.57 8.29 -1.60
N PHE A 270 -7.87 7.45 -2.38
CA PHE A 270 -7.46 7.85 -3.73
C PHE A 270 -8.64 8.00 -4.73
N VAL A 271 -9.85 7.65 -4.31
CA VAL A 271 -11.05 7.71 -5.15
C VAL A 271 -11.70 9.07 -5.06
N ASP A 272 -11.91 9.53 -3.83
CA ASP A 272 -12.58 10.77 -3.48
C ASP A 272 -12.22 11.21 -2.06
N ASP A 273 -12.64 12.42 -1.72
CA ASP A 273 -12.36 13.08 -0.45
C ASP A 273 -13.38 12.70 0.65
N GLY A 274 -14.30 11.77 0.36
CA GLY A 274 -15.37 11.37 1.27
C GLY A 274 -16.22 12.56 1.72
N SER A 275 -16.41 12.67 3.03
CA SER A 275 -17.22 13.73 3.67
C SER A 275 -16.40 14.99 3.99
N HIS A 276 -15.27 15.22 3.31
CA HIS A 276 -14.38 16.33 3.63
C HIS A 276 -14.25 17.29 2.45
N GLU A 277 -14.14 18.57 2.76
CA GLU A 277 -13.90 19.66 1.79
C GLU A 277 -12.50 20.27 1.98
N ASP A 278 -11.88 20.04 3.14
CA ASP A 278 -10.62 20.62 3.59
C ASP A 278 -9.41 19.69 3.36
N MET A 279 -9.65 18.41 3.04
CA MET A 279 -8.60 17.40 2.91
C MET A 279 -8.84 16.44 1.75
N ASN A 280 -7.76 15.93 1.16
CA ASN A 280 -7.77 15.01 0.03
C ASN A 280 -6.57 14.06 0.10
N ALA A 281 -6.50 13.07 -0.79
CA ALA A 281 -5.41 12.08 -0.79
C ALA A 281 -4.01 12.70 -0.89
N GLY A 282 -3.86 13.84 -1.57
CA GLY A 282 -2.60 14.58 -1.65
C GLY A 282 -2.13 15.10 -0.29
N HIS A 283 -3.05 15.65 0.52
CA HIS A 283 -2.75 16.04 1.89
C HIS A 283 -2.32 14.83 2.73
N PHE A 284 -3.03 13.71 2.62
CA PHE A 284 -2.66 12.49 3.36
C PHE A 284 -1.26 11.99 2.96
N MET A 285 -0.95 11.92 1.66
CA MET A 285 0.39 11.50 1.20
C MET A 285 1.50 12.42 1.72
N ALA A 286 1.30 13.75 1.71
CA ALA A 286 2.24 14.70 2.28
C ALA A 286 2.44 14.48 3.79
N GLY A 287 1.34 14.22 4.52
CA GLY A 287 1.38 13.88 5.94
C GLY A 287 2.13 12.57 6.22
N ILE A 288 1.89 11.51 5.45
CA ILE A 288 2.57 10.22 5.60
C ILE A 288 4.09 10.37 5.42
N ALA A 289 4.50 11.08 4.36
CA ALA A 289 5.92 11.32 4.07
C ALA A 289 6.61 12.10 5.20
N ALA A 290 5.93 13.09 5.79
CA ALA A 290 6.46 13.85 6.92
C ALA A 290 6.62 13.01 8.20
N LEU A 291 5.77 11.99 8.41
CA LEU A 291 5.71 11.24 9.67
C LEU A 291 6.69 10.07 9.77
N ARG A 292 7.39 9.69 8.69
CA ARG A 292 8.35 8.57 8.74
C ARG A 292 9.46 8.79 9.78
N GLY A 293 10.00 10.02 9.85
CA GLY A 293 11.04 10.39 10.82
C GLY A 293 10.55 10.30 12.27
N TYR A 294 9.29 10.65 12.51
CA TYR A 294 8.64 10.49 13.80
C TYR A 294 8.54 9.02 14.22
N PHE A 295 8.04 8.13 13.37
CA PHE A 295 7.89 6.71 13.73
C PHE A 295 9.23 6.04 14.07
N MET A 296 10.30 6.41 13.34
CA MET A 296 11.65 5.97 13.69
C MET A 296 12.10 6.49 15.06
N SER A 297 11.82 7.77 15.36
CA SER A 297 12.23 8.41 16.61
C SER A 297 11.48 7.85 17.82
N VAL A 298 10.17 7.63 17.69
CA VAL A 298 9.32 7.08 18.75
C VAL A 298 9.62 5.60 19.01
N ALA A 299 9.97 4.83 17.97
CA ALA A 299 10.46 3.46 18.11
C ALA A 299 11.80 3.42 18.88
N ARG A 300 12.75 4.31 18.56
CA ARG A 300 14.02 4.45 19.30
C ARG A 300 13.79 4.83 20.77
N ALA A 301 12.85 5.74 21.05
CA ALA A 301 12.48 6.08 22.41
C ALA A 301 11.92 4.86 23.15
N GLY A 302 11.04 4.10 22.49
CA GLY A 302 10.55 2.81 22.95
C GLY A 302 11.68 1.84 23.33
N MET A 303 12.67 1.64 22.46
CA MET A 303 13.82 0.77 22.70
C MET A 303 14.62 1.14 23.96
N ARG A 304 14.74 2.44 24.26
CA ARG A 304 15.38 2.94 25.48
C ARG A 304 14.51 2.83 26.72
N GLY A 305 13.25 2.40 26.55
CA GLY A 305 12.28 2.30 27.63
C GLY A 305 11.68 3.63 28.07
N ALA A 306 11.60 4.62 27.18
CA ALA A 306 11.13 5.98 27.46
C ALA A 306 9.75 6.06 28.15
N ALA A 307 9.59 7.09 28.98
CA ALA A 307 8.33 7.45 29.63
C ALA A 307 7.35 8.11 28.64
N LEU A 308 6.04 8.10 28.95
CA LEU A 308 5.00 8.68 28.08
C LEU A 308 5.25 10.17 27.79
N ALA A 309 5.83 10.90 28.74
CA ALA A 309 6.16 12.31 28.56
C ALA A 309 7.10 12.57 27.36
N GLU A 310 8.09 11.71 27.13
CA GLU A 310 9.00 11.81 25.98
C GLU A 310 8.27 11.47 24.68
N LEU A 311 7.46 10.39 24.67
CA LEU A 311 6.66 10.01 23.51
C LEU A 311 5.69 11.12 23.10
N ARG A 312 5.12 11.83 24.08
CA ARG A 312 4.26 12.99 23.85
C ARG A 312 5.01 14.14 23.19
N GLN A 313 6.24 14.46 23.62
CA GLN A 313 7.03 15.52 22.99
C GLN A 313 7.33 15.21 21.53
N LEU A 314 7.66 13.94 21.23
CA LEU A 314 7.82 13.47 19.86
C LEU A 314 6.51 13.57 19.07
N GLY A 315 5.37 13.19 19.65
CA GLY A 315 4.06 13.30 19.02
C GLY A 315 3.65 14.74 18.71
N LEU A 316 3.89 15.68 19.63
CA LEU A 316 3.62 17.10 19.42
C LEU A 316 4.52 17.70 18.33
N ALA A 317 5.78 17.24 18.22
CA ALA A 317 6.64 17.62 17.11
C ALA A 317 6.11 17.07 15.78
N ALA A 318 5.69 15.81 15.75
CA ALA A 318 5.12 15.17 14.59
C ALA A 318 3.80 15.83 14.13
N GLU A 319 2.95 16.26 15.05
CA GLU A 319 1.74 17.03 14.72
C GLU A 319 2.11 18.34 14.01
N ARG A 320 3.13 19.07 14.48
CA ARG A 320 3.60 20.30 13.83
C ARG A 320 4.16 20.04 12.44
N GLU A 321 4.96 18.98 12.28
CA GLU A 321 5.53 18.58 10.99
C GLU A 321 4.44 18.18 10.00
N MET A 322 3.44 17.40 10.45
CA MET A 322 2.27 17.04 9.66
C MET A 322 1.53 18.31 9.20
N TYR A 323 1.15 19.20 10.13
CA TYR A 323 0.45 20.44 9.76
C TYR A 323 1.25 21.31 8.78
N ALA A 324 2.56 21.39 8.94
CA ALA A 324 3.41 22.15 8.00
C ALA A 324 3.39 21.51 6.60
N ALA A 325 3.50 20.18 6.51
CA ALA A 325 3.50 19.45 5.25
C ALA A 325 2.14 19.47 4.53
N THR A 326 1.05 19.58 5.28
CA THR A 326 -0.33 19.53 4.75
C THR A 326 -0.98 20.91 4.59
N GLY A 327 -0.24 22.00 4.80
CA GLY A 327 -0.80 23.35 4.68
C GLY A 327 -1.82 23.69 5.79
N GLY A 328 -1.69 23.08 6.97
CA GLY A 328 -2.56 23.32 8.13
C GLY A 328 -3.71 22.32 8.28
N VAL A 329 -3.78 21.31 7.41
CA VAL A 329 -4.84 20.29 7.41
C VAL A 329 -4.51 19.14 8.37
N ASN A 330 -5.48 18.73 9.19
CA ASN A 330 -5.30 17.58 10.08
C ASN A 330 -5.60 16.26 9.35
N THR A 331 -4.56 15.52 8.96
CA THR A 331 -4.71 14.23 8.27
C THR A 331 -4.50 13.01 9.18
N HIS A 332 -3.60 13.11 10.17
CA HIS A 332 -3.06 11.94 10.90
C HIS A 332 -2.89 12.17 12.41
N ARG A 333 -3.50 13.18 13.02
CA ARG A 333 -3.31 13.44 14.46
C ARG A 333 -3.67 12.23 15.33
N GLY A 334 -4.74 11.51 15.01
CA GLY A 334 -5.13 10.30 15.72
C GLY A 334 -4.15 9.14 15.47
N ALA A 335 -3.72 8.94 14.23
CA ALA A 335 -2.68 7.98 13.89
C ALA A 335 -1.32 8.25 14.55
N ILE A 336 -0.89 9.51 14.68
CA ILE A 336 0.33 9.88 15.42
C ILE A 336 0.25 9.34 16.84
N PHE A 337 -0.90 9.50 17.51
CA PHE A 337 -1.11 8.94 18.84
C PHE A 337 -1.14 7.40 18.83
N THR A 338 -2.00 6.81 18.00
CA THR A 338 -2.27 5.36 17.98
C THR A 338 -1.06 4.57 17.48
N LEU A 339 -0.60 4.83 16.26
CA LEU A 339 0.57 4.14 15.69
C LEU A 339 1.86 4.55 16.40
N GLY A 340 1.95 5.76 16.93
CA GLY A 340 3.11 6.20 17.73
C GLY A 340 3.32 5.36 18.99
N LEU A 341 2.25 5.09 19.74
CA LEU A 341 2.30 4.20 20.91
C LEU A 341 2.63 2.76 20.54
N LEU A 342 2.06 2.25 19.44
CA LEU A 342 2.35 0.89 18.95
C LEU A 342 3.79 0.76 18.44
N ALA A 343 4.32 1.78 17.76
CA ALA A 343 5.72 1.85 17.33
C ALA A 343 6.68 1.93 18.53
N ALA A 344 6.33 2.71 19.58
CA ALA A 344 7.07 2.73 20.82
C ALA A 344 7.06 1.36 21.52
N ALA A 345 5.91 0.67 21.56
CA ALA A 345 5.80 -0.68 22.12
C ALA A 345 6.67 -1.68 21.35
N ALA A 346 6.63 -1.65 20.02
CA ALA A 346 7.48 -2.47 19.17
C ALA A 346 8.97 -2.21 19.46
N GLY A 347 9.36 -0.94 19.60
CA GLY A 347 10.69 -0.55 20.01
C GLY A 347 11.06 -1.08 21.39
N ARG A 348 10.18 -0.96 22.38
CA ARG A 348 10.42 -1.42 23.76
C ARG A 348 10.63 -2.93 23.85
N ILE A 349 9.79 -3.70 23.15
CA ILE A 349 9.94 -5.16 23.03
C ILE A 349 11.30 -5.48 22.40
N SER A 350 11.69 -4.72 21.38
CA SER A 350 12.96 -4.90 20.68
C SER A 350 14.18 -4.59 21.55
N GLY A 351 14.15 -3.49 22.29
CA GLY A 351 15.21 -3.12 23.22
C GLY A 351 15.39 -4.14 24.35
N ALA A 352 14.28 -4.69 24.87
CA ALA A 352 14.32 -5.74 25.89
C ALA A 352 14.95 -7.05 25.36
N ALA A 353 14.74 -7.39 24.09
CA ALA A 353 15.35 -8.57 23.47
C ALA A 353 16.86 -8.40 23.19
N ILE A 354 17.36 -7.16 23.06
CA ILE A 354 18.77 -6.86 22.79
C ILE A 354 19.60 -6.70 24.08
N ALA A 355 18.96 -6.38 25.21
CA ALA A 355 19.66 -6.13 26.46
C ALA A 355 20.43 -7.39 26.93
N PRO A 356 21.71 -7.29 27.32
CA PRO A 356 22.47 -8.44 27.81
C PRO A 356 21.78 -9.00 29.05
N ALA A 357 21.51 -10.31 29.05
CA ALA A 357 20.87 -11.03 30.15
C ALA A 357 21.62 -10.76 31.47
N ARG A 358 21.16 -9.77 32.24
CA ARG A 358 21.71 -9.48 33.56
C ARG A 358 21.13 -10.50 34.51
N ALA A 359 22.00 -11.45 34.90
CA ALA A 359 21.82 -12.48 35.91
C ALA A 359 20.78 -13.58 35.60
N GLY A 360 21.28 -14.72 35.10
CA GLY A 360 20.88 -16.08 35.54
C GLY A 360 19.44 -16.56 35.30
N GLY A 361 18.52 -15.75 34.80
CA GLY A 361 17.22 -16.22 34.32
C GLY A 361 17.37 -16.76 32.91
N ALA A 362 17.00 -18.01 32.68
CA ALA A 362 16.78 -18.50 31.33
C ALA A 362 15.95 -17.44 30.59
N VAL A 363 16.46 -16.94 29.46
CA VAL A 363 15.63 -16.21 28.50
C VAL A 363 14.72 -17.29 27.93
N GLY A 364 13.67 -17.61 28.70
CA GLY A 364 12.67 -18.57 28.31
C GLY A 364 12.16 -18.11 26.96
N GLU A 365 12.09 -19.05 26.03
CA GLU A 365 11.38 -18.95 24.76
C GLU A 365 10.08 -18.17 24.99
N SER A 366 10.12 -16.85 24.80
CA SER A 366 8.91 -16.04 24.86
C SER A 366 8.29 -16.14 23.48
N ALA A 367 7.80 -17.36 23.22
CA ALA A 367 6.99 -17.72 22.09
C ALA A 367 5.91 -16.65 21.89
N MET A 368 5.66 -16.34 20.63
CA MET A 368 4.73 -15.33 20.14
C MET A 368 3.40 -15.34 20.90
N ILE A 369 3.13 -14.27 21.65
CA ILE A 369 1.81 -14.06 22.26
C ILE A 369 1.05 -13.06 21.37
N PRO A 370 -0.02 -13.44 20.63
CA PRO A 370 -0.93 -12.44 20.05
C PRO A 370 -1.34 -11.42 21.10
N GLY A 371 -1.33 -10.13 20.76
CA GLY A 371 -1.61 -9.09 21.76
C GLY A 371 -0.38 -8.50 22.42
N ARG A 372 0.84 -8.84 21.96
CA ARG A 372 2.09 -8.40 22.60
C ARG A 372 2.26 -6.88 22.56
N LEU A 373 1.94 -6.25 21.43
CA LEU A 373 2.06 -4.80 21.30
C LEU A 373 1.06 -4.08 22.20
N GLY A 374 -0.23 -4.45 22.14
CA GLY A 374 -1.26 -3.90 23.01
C GLY A 374 -0.98 -4.10 24.50
N SER A 375 -0.56 -5.31 24.89
CA SER A 375 -0.17 -5.62 26.27
C SER A 375 1.02 -4.78 26.72
N CYS A 376 1.99 -4.54 25.85
CA CYS A 376 3.13 -3.67 26.13
C CYS A 376 2.68 -2.22 26.33
N VAL A 377 1.80 -1.69 25.49
CA VAL A 377 1.25 -0.33 25.65
C VAL A 377 0.51 -0.19 26.98
N ARG A 378 -0.40 -1.13 27.28
CA ARG A 378 -1.15 -1.17 28.54
C ARG A 378 -0.22 -1.19 29.75
N ALA A 379 0.78 -2.07 29.74
CA ALA A 379 1.71 -2.23 30.86
C ALA A 379 2.67 -1.06 31.03
N ALA A 380 3.16 -0.46 29.92
CA ALA A 380 4.17 0.59 29.98
C ALA A 380 3.56 1.99 30.21
N TRP A 381 2.38 2.25 29.66
CA TRP A 381 1.82 3.61 29.61
C TRP A 381 0.33 3.70 29.95
N GLY A 382 -0.40 2.59 30.14
CA GLY A 382 -1.87 2.61 30.27
C GLY A 382 -2.40 3.45 31.43
N GLU A 383 -1.79 3.32 32.62
CA GLU A 383 -2.19 4.11 33.79
C GLU A 383 -1.95 5.62 33.58
N GLU A 384 -0.78 5.99 33.04
CA GLU A 384 -0.44 7.40 32.76
C GLU A 384 -1.31 7.99 31.64
N ILE A 385 -1.67 7.18 30.62
CA ILE A 385 -2.61 7.58 29.56
C ILE A 385 -3.97 7.92 30.16
N MET A 386 -4.43 7.26 31.23
CA MET A 386 -5.74 7.52 31.83
C MET A 386 -5.71 8.60 32.92
N SER A 387 -4.64 8.69 33.72
CA SER A 387 -4.57 9.62 34.87
C SER A 387 -4.43 11.09 34.47
N ARG A 388 -3.97 11.39 33.25
CA ARG A 388 -3.84 12.77 32.77
C ARG A 388 -5.18 13.40 32.39
N ILE A 389 -5.33 14.71 32.59
CA ILE A 389 -6.46 15.47 32.06
C ILE A 389 -6.28 15.57 30.53
N ALA A 390 -7.34 15.32 29.76
CA ALA A 390 -7.29 15.47 28.31
C ALA A 390 -6.95 16.91 27.94
N ASP A 391 -6.12 17.13 26.91
CA ASP A 391 -5.91 18.47 26.38
C ASP A 391 -7.27 19.07 25.96
N ALA A 392 -7.65 20.18 26.59
CA ALA A 392 -9.00 20.73 26.59
C ALA A 392 -9.45 21.37 25.24
N GLY A 393 -8.85 20.98 24.12
CA GLY A 393 -9.09 21.60 22.81
C GLY A 393 -9.09 20.66 21.61
N SER A 394 -9.12 19.34 21.80
CA SER A 394 -9.32 18.41 20.67
C SER A 394 -10.79 17.98 20.55
N HIS A 395 -11.26 17.83 19.31
CA HIS A 395 -12.61 17.31 19.01
C HIS A 395 -12.85 15.96 19.70
N GLY A 396 -11.84 15.10 19.74
CA GLY A 396 -11.91 13.80 20.40
C GLY A 396 -12.07 13.89 21.93
N ALA A 397 -11.34 14.79 22.59
CA ALA A 397 -11.46 15.02 24.03
C ALA A 397 -12.82 15.64 24.40
N GLU A 398 -13.34 16.53 23.55
CA GLU A 398 -14.66 17.11 23.71
C GLU A 398 -15.77 16.06 23.58
N ALA A 399 -15.73 15.24 22.51
CA ALA A 399 -16.70 14.16 22.32
C ALA A 399 -16.64 13.12 23.44
N ALA A 400 -15.43 12.72 23.87
CA ALA A 400 -15.23 11.81 24.99
C ALA A 400 -15.90 12.32 26.28
N ARG A 401 -15.67 13.59 26.61
CA ARG A 401 -16.29 14.25 27.78
C ARG A 401 -17.80 14.38 27.64
N ARG A 402 -18.31 14.77 26.47
CA ARG A 402 -19.74 14.99 26.23
C ARG A 402 -20.55 13.69 26.30
N TYR A 403 -20.01 12.61 25.74
CA TYR A 403 -20.73 11.34 25.60
C TYR A 403 -20.27 10.25 26.58
N GLY A 404 -19.35 10.55 27.48
CA GLY A 404 -18.82 9.59 28.46
C GLY A 404 -18.08 8.42 27.83
N CYS A 405 -17.63 8.54 26.58
CA CYS A 405 -16.86 7.50 25.90
C CYS A 405 -15.36 7.72 26.16
N GLY A 406 -14.63 6.65 26.45
CA GLY A 406 -13.18 6.75 26.74
C GLY A 406 -12.32 7.13 25.53
N GLY A 407 -12.87 7.03 24.31
CA GLY A 407 -12.22 7.39 23.04
C GLY A 407 -10.90 6.66 22.79
N ALA A 408 -10.05 7.25 21.95
CA ALA A 408 -8.73 6.69 21.61
C ALA A 408 -7.82 6.47 22.83
N ARG A 409 -8.00 7.25 23.90
CA ARG A 409 -7.20 7.12 25.14
C ARG A 409 -7.51 5.83 25.89
N ALA A 410 -8.80 5.53 26.12
CA ALA A 410 -9.19 4.28 26.74
C ALA A 410 -8.83 3.09 25.85
N GLU A 411 -9.05 3.20 24.54
CA GLU A 411 -8.63 2.18 23.57
C GLU A 411 -7.14 1.86 23.70
N ALA A 412 -6.27 2.88 23.74
CA ALA A 412 -4.83 2.69 23.91
C ALA A 412 -4.45 2.17 25.31
N ALA A 413 -5.05 2.71 26.37
CA ALA A 413 -4.75 2.34 27.76
C ALA A 413 -5.10 0.87 28.06
N ASP A 414 -6.16 0.36 27.44
CA ASP A 414 -6.58 -1.04 27.55
C ASP A 414 -5.84 -1.98 26.57
N GLY A 415 -4.92 -1.44 25.76
CA GLY A 415 -4.09 -2.21 24.85
C GLY A 415 -4.78 -2.58 23.52
N PHE A 416 -5.58 -1.66 22.98
CA PHE A 416 -6.27 -1.75 21.69
C PHE A 416 -7.26 -2.93 21.56
N PRO A 417 -8.20 -3.10 22.50
CA PRO A 417 -9.12 -4.23 22.50
C PRO A 417 -9.97 -4.31 21.23
N SER A 418 -10.33 -3.19 20.60
CA SER A 418 -11.12 -3.19 19.35
C SER A 418 -10.31 -3.74 18.18
N VAL A 419 -9.01 -3.43 18.12
CA VAL A 419 -8.10 -4.01 17.11
C VAL A 419 -7.99 -5.52 17.30
N TYR A 420 -7.71 -5.99 18.52
CA TYR A 420 -7.47 -7.41 18.76
C TYR A 420 -8.74 -8.28 18.72
N ARG A 421 -9.89 -7.75 19.15
CA ARG A 421 -11.15 -8.51 19.23
C ARG A 421 -12.01 -8.40 17.97
N CYS A 422 -11.84 -7.34 17.18
CA CYS A 422 -12.70 -7.08 16.01
C CYS A 422 -11.88 -6.92 14.73
N GLY A 423 -10.92 -5.99 14.72
CA GLY A 423 -10.14 -5.65 13.53
C GLY A 423 -9.32 -6.83 12.97
N LEU A 424 -8.43 -7.40 13.79
CA LEU A 424 -7.52 -8.48 13.39
C LEU A 424 -8.26 -9.77 12.96
N PRO A 425 -9.26 -10.28 13.71
CA PRO A 425 -10.01 -11.46 13.27
C PRO A 425 -10.67 -11.27 11.90
N ALA A 426 -11.33 -10.12 11.68
CA ALA A 426 -11.97 -9.81 10.41
C ALA A 426 -10.95 -9.66 9.27
N TYR A 427 -9.86 -8.93 9.52
CA TYR A 427 -8.80 -8.73 8.53
C TYR A 427 -8.19 -10.07 8.08
N ARG A 428 -7.78 -10.92 9.03
CA ARG A 428 -7.16 -12.23 8.74
C ARG A 428 -8.09 -13.16 7.98
N ALA A 429 -9.34 -13.28 8.42
CA ALA A 429 -10.31 -14.18 7.79
C ALA A 429 -10.58 -13.79 6.32
N ALA A 430 -10.63 -12.49 6.02
CA ALA A 430 -10.84 -12.00 4.67
C ALA A 430 -9.56 -12.02 3.82
N LEU A 431 -8.37 -11.82 4.42
CA LEU A 431 -7.09 -11.80 3.71
C LEU A 431 -6.81 -13.13 3.01
N GLU A 432 -7.05 -14.24 3.70
CA GLU A 432 -6.80 -15.59 3.19
C GLU A 432 -7.67 -15.93 1.97
N LYS A 433 -8.92 -15.45 1.95
CA LYS A 433 -9.93 -15.84 0.95
C LYS A 433 -10.08 -14.85 -0.20
N HIS A 434 -9.99 -13.55 0.09
CA HIS A 434 -10.38 -12.47 -0.82
C HIS A 434 -9.23 -11.51 -1.13
N GLY A 435 -8.08 -11.72 -0.49
CA GLY A 435 -6.91 -10.87 -0.63
C GLY A 435 -7.02 -9.55 0.11
N ARG A 436 -5.97 -8.75 -0.06
CA ARG A 436 -5.66 -7.60 0.81
C ARG A 436 -6.66 -6.46 0.73
N ALA A 437 -7.15 -6.14 -0.47
CA ALA A 437 -8.10 -5.04 -0.66
C ALA A 437 -9.42 -5.32 0.08
N ALA A 438 -10.02 -6.49 -0.13
CA ALA A 438 -11.24 -6.91 0.55
C ALA A 438 -11.04 -7.05 2.07
N ALA A 439 -9.88 -7.54 2.52
CA ALA A 439 -9.55 -7.65 3.94
C ALA A 439 -9.58 -6.31 4.68
N ARG A 440 -9.04 -5.24 4.06
CA ARG A 440 -9.09 -3.89 4.64
C ARG A 440 -10.51 -3.38 4.77
N VAL A 441 -11.35 -3.55 3.74
CA VAL A 441 -12.76 -3.15 3.78
C VAL A 441 -13.53 -3.94 4.84
N HIS A 442 -13.33 -5.26 4.91
CA HIS A 442 -14.00 -6.09 5.92
C HIS A 442 -13.59 -5.71 7.34
N CYS A 443 -12.29 -5.50 7.57
CA CYS A 443 -11.76 -5.00 8.83
C CYS A 443 -12.37 -3.65 9.23
N PHE A 444 -12.45 -2.71 8.28
CA PHE A 444 -13.06 -1.42 8.50
C PHE A 444 -14.50 -1.54 8.98
N PHE A 445 -15.34 -2.33 8.31
CA PHE A 445 -16.73 -2.53 8.71
C PHE A 445 -16.86 -3.28 10.05
N ALA A 446 -15.98 -4.22 10.35
CA ALA A 446 -15.95 -4.91 11.65
C ALA A 446 -15.63 -3.93 12.80
N LEU A 447 -14.68 -3.01 12.60
CA LEU A 447 -14.35 -1.96 13.55
C LEU A 447 -15.50 -0.94 13.68
N LEU A 448 -16.02 -0.45 12.56
CA LEU A 448 -17.08 0.54 12.50
C LEU A 448 -18.35 0.11 13.25
N GLU A 449 -18.66 -1.19 13.27
CA GLU A 449 -19.83 -1.71 14.00
C GLU A 449 -19.68 -1.60 15.53
N LYS A 450 -18.45 -1.66 16.05
CA LYS A 450 -18.18 -1.82 17.50
C LYS A 450 -17.58 -0.59 18.15
N VAL A 451 -16.78 0.19 17.42
CA VAL A 451 -16.01 1.31 17.96
C VAL A 451 -16.91 2.52 18.21
N TRP A 452 -16.71 3.15 19.37
CA TRP A 452 -17.27 4.47 19.70
C TRP A 452 -16.37 5.55 19.11
N ASP A 453 -16.54 5.81 17.83
CA ASP A 453 -15.72 6.78 17.09
C ASP A 453 -16.01 8.21 17.55
N THR A 454 -15.02 8.85 18.15
CA THR A 454 -15.16 10.23 18.65
C THR A 454 -15.26 11.27 17.54
N THR A 455 -14.80 10.96 16.33
CA THR A 455 -14.93 11.84 15.16
C THR A 455 -16.37 11.86 14.66
N LEU A 456 -17.04 10.70 14.62
CA LEU A 456 -18.48 10.62 14.38
C LEU A 456 -19.25 11.35 15.47
N LEU A 457 -18.98 11.05 16.74
CA LEU A 457 -19.67 11.70 17.87
C LEU A 457 -19.50 13.21 17.87
N TYR A 458 -18.32 13.72 17.51
CA TYR A 458 -18.10 15.15 17.39
C TYR A 458 -18.87 15.76 16.22
N ARG A 459 -18.85 15.13 15.04
CA ARG A 459 -19.42 15.69 13.81
C ARG A 459 -20.95 15.57 13.75
N SER A 460 -21.51 14.46 14.22
CA SER A 460 -22.92 14.10 14.01
C SER A 460 -23.60 13.53 15.26
N GLY A 461 -22.94 13.55 16.41
CA GLY A 461 -23.51 13.12 17.67
C GLY A 461 -23.84 11.63 17.73
N ILE A 462 -24.70 11.27 18.68
CA ILE A 462 -25.06 9.86 18.92
C ILE A 462 -25.82 9.25 17.74
N GLU A 463 -26.68 10.03 17.09
CA GLU A 463 -27.49 9.59 15.94
C GLU A 463 -26.60 9.19 14.75
N GLY A 464 -25.57 10.00 14.45
CA GLY A 464 -24.62 9.68 13.40
C GLY A 464 -23.75 8.46 13.72
N LEU A 465 -23.35 8.29 14.98
CA LEU A 465 -22.65 7.07 15.44
C LEU A 465 -23.55 5.83 15.29
N GLU A 466 -24.81 5.89 15.73
CA GLU A 466 -25.74 4.77 15.63
C GLU A 466 -26.07 4.42 14.17
N TYR A 467 -26.27 5.41 13.31
CA TYR A 467 -26.43 5.19 11.87
C TYR A 467 -25.23 4.44 11.30
N ALA A 468 -24.01 4.90 11.59
CA ALA A 468 -22.79 4.31 11.08
C ALA A 468 -22.63 2.84 11.54
N ARG A 469 -22.88 2.57 12.82
CA ARG A 469 -22.83 1.23 13.40
C ARG A 469 -23.90 0.31 12.81
N ASN A 470 -25.10 0.82 12.55
CA ASN A 470 -26.19 0.06 11.94
C ASN A 470 -25.88 -0.29 10.47
N ALA A 471 -25.33 0.67 9.71
CA ALA A 471 -24.89 0.42 8.33
C ALA A 471 -23.77 -0.64 8.26
N ALA A 472 -22.83 -0.58 9.21
CA ALA A 472 -21.78 -1.59 9.32
C ALA A 472 -22.32 -2.97 9.73
N ARG A 473 -23.26 -3.01 10.69
CA ARG A 473 -23.95 -4.25 11.08
C ARG A 473 -24.69 -4.85 9.91
N GLU A 474 -25.40 -4.05 9.13
CA GLU A 474 -26.11 -4.52 7.94
C GLU A 474 -25.14 -5.14 6.92
N PHE A 475 -24.02 -4.48 6.65
CA PHE A 475 -22.98 -5.02 5.77
C PHE A 475 -22.46 -6.38 6.29
N ASN A 476 -22.12 -6.45 7.58
CA ASN A 476 -21.58 -7.67 8.21
C ASN A 476 -22.62 -8.81 8.25
N CYS A 477 -23.87 -8.54 8.65
CA CYS A 477 -24.94 -9.55 8.73
C CYS A 477 -25.35 -10.09 7.35
N ARG A 478 -25.14 -9.33 6.27
CA ARG A 478 -25.34 -9.81 4.90
C ARG A 478 -24.20 -10.67 4.37
N GLY A 479 -23.22 -11.03 5.21
CA GLY A 479 -22.06 -11.85 4.85
C GLY A 479 -20.80 -11.03 4.54
N GLY A 480 -20.81 -9.72 4.77
CA GLY A 480 -19.64 -8.86 4.56
C GLY A 480 -19.05 -9.02 3.16
N VAL A 481 -17.74 -9.29 3.09
CA VAL A 481 -17.01 -9.52 1.83
C VAL A 481 -17.16 -10.94 1.27
N ASP A 482 -17.69 -11.89 2.04
CA ASP A 482 -18.00 -13.23 1.53
C ASP A 482 -19.26 -13.21 0.63
N ALA A 483 -20.08 -12.17 0.73
CA ALA A 483 -21.34 -12.10 0.03
C ALA A 483 -21.22 -11.51 -1.39
N PRO A 484 -21.88 -12.09 -2.41
CA PRO A 484 -21.86 -11.55 -3.77
C PRO A 484 -22.27 -10.06 -3.83
N GLY A 485 -21.57 -9.27 -4.63
CA GLY A 485 -21.85 -7.84 -4.82
C GLY A 485 -21.61 -6.97 -3.58
N TRP A 486 -20.72 -7.39 -2.68
CA TRP A 486 -20.38 -6.63 -1.48
C TRP A 486 -19.75 -5.27 -1.82
N GLU A 487 -19.01 -5.17 -2.92
CA GLU A 487 -18.36 -3.94 -3.38
C GLU A 487 -19.40 -2.85 -3.63
N GLY A 488 -20.48 -3.19 -4.35
CA GLY A 488 -21.57 -2.27 -4.64
C GLY A 488 -22.27 -1.78 -3.38
N ARG A 489 -22.49 -2.68 -2.39
CA ARG A 489 -23.05 -2.31 -1.09
C ARG A 489 -22.12 -1.42 -0.28
N ALA A 490 -20.82 -1.74 -0.25
CA ALA A 490 -19.82 -0.93 0.45
C ALA A 490 -19.69 0.47 -0.17
N VAL A 491 -19.71 0.58 -1.51
CA VAL A 491 -19.75 1.87 -2.23
C VAL A 491 -21.03 2.63 -1.88
N GLN A 492 -22.19 1.95 -1.85
CA GLN A 492 -23.45 2.58 -1.47
C GLN A 492 -23.37 3.14 -0.05
N THR A 493 -22.92 2.35 0.92
CA THR A 493 -22.74 2.82 2.30
C THR A 493 -21.77 4.00 2.36
N HIS A 494 -20.67 3.96 1.60
CA HIS A 494 -19.75 5.08 1.52
C HIS A 494 -20.43 6.36 1.02
N ARG A 495 -21.18 6.29 -0.09
CA ARG A 495 -21.91 7.45 -0.63
C ARG A 495 -22.97 7.97 0.33
N GLU A 496 -23.62 7.09 1.08
CA GLU A 496 -24.61 7.50 2.08
C GLU A 496 -23.97 8.22 3.28
N PHE A 497 -22.72 7.90 3.63
CA PHE A 497 -21.93 8.65 4.61
C PHE A 497 -21.58 10.04 4.08
N VAL A 498 -21.12 10.13 2.83
CA VAL A 498 -20.80 11.42 2.17
C VAL A 498 -22.02 12.33 2.15
N LYS A 499 -23.19 11.83 1.72
CA LYS A 499 -24.44 12.60 1.71
C LYS A 499 -24.86 13.11 3.09
N ARG A 500 -24.52 12.39 4.16
CA ARG A 500 -24.84 12.75 5.54
C ARG A 500 -23.71 13.50 6.24
N ASN A 501 -22.62 13.81 5.52
CA ASN A 501 -21.41 14.39 6.07
C ASN A 501 -20.88 13.61 7.30
N LEU A 502 -20.87 12.28 7.21
CA LEU A 502 -20.37 11.39 8.27
C LEU A 502 -18.91 11.02 8.00
N THR A 503 -18.06 11.06 9.02
CA THR A 503 -16.67 10.58 8.93
C THR A 503 -16.27 9.87 10.23
N CYS A 504 -15.50 8.80 10.11
CA CYS A 504 -15.09 7.95 11.23
C CYS A 504 -13.56 7.82 11.28
N GLY A 505 -12.91 8.92 11.62
CA GLY A 505 -11.45 8.99 11.68
C GLY A 505 -10.82 8.07 12.72
N GLY A 506 -11.50 7.82 13.85
CA GLY A 506 -11.00 6.88 14.85
C GLY A 506 -11.00 5.43 14.34
N VAL A 507 -12.01 5.04 13.57
CA VAL A 507 -12.05 3.73 12.89
C VAL A 507 -10.93 3.62 11.85
N ALA A 508 -10.64 4.68 11.11
CA ALA A 508 -9.51 4.74 10.18
C ALA A 508 -8.17 4.53 10.91
N ASP A 509 -7.94 5.24 12.02
CA ASP A 509 -6.72 5.07 12.82
C ASP A 509 -6.57 3.61 13.33
N LEU A 510 -7.68 2.97 13.73
CA LEU A 510 -7.68 1.57 14.17
C LEU A 510 -7.56 0.56 13.02
N LEU A 511 -7.99 0.90 11.80
CA LEU A 511 -7.68 0.12 10.61
C LEU A 511 -6.16 0.12 10.36
N ALA A 512 -5.53 1.30 10.36
CA ALA A 512 -4.08 1.40 10.23
C ALA A 512 -3.36 0.63 11.35
N ALA A 513 -3.83 0.76 12.60
CA ALA A 513 -3.31 -0.01 13.74
C ALA A 513 -3.44 -1.53 13.53
N THR A 514 -4.56 -2.00 12.98
CA THR A 514 -4.78 -3.41 12.68
C THR A 514 -3.78 -3.92 11.65
N ILE A 515 -3.55 -3.17 10.56
CA ILE A 515 -2.60 -3.52 9.51
C ILE A 515 -1.17 -3.56 10.08
N PHE A 516 -0.81 -2.56 10.88
CA PHE A 516 0.49 -2.47 11.53
C PHE A 516 0.75 -3.65 12.49
N ILE A 517 -0.19 -3.91 13.40
CA ILE A 517 -0.09 -5.01 14.37
C ILE A 517 -0.04 -6.35 13.64
N GLN A 518 -0.90 -6.55 12.63
CA GLN A 518 -0.92 -7.76 11.83
C GLN A 518 0.47 -8.07 11.29
N ARG A 519 1.12 -7.10 10.65
CA ARG A 519 2.42 -7.32 10.02
C ARG A 519 3.53 -7.52 11.03
N LEU A 520 3.58 -6.75 12.12
CA LEU A 520 4.62 -6.90 13.12
C LEU A 520 4.46 -8.18 13.94
N GLU A 521 3.24 -8.56 14.33
CA GLU A 521 3.00 -9.78 15.10
C GLU A 521 3.06 -11.05 14.22
N GLU A 522 2.74 -10.98 12.92
CA GLU A 522 2.91 -12.11 12.00
C GLU A 522 4.30 -12.26 11.42
N SER A 523 5.04 -11.16 11.21
CA SER A 523 6.47 -11.25 10.89
C SER A 523 7.25 -11.94 12.01
N CYS A 524 6.75 -11.87 13.25
CA CYS A 524 7.22 -12.72 14.33
C CYS A 524 6.74 -14.17 14.21
N ARG A 525 5.54 -14.47 13.66
CA ARG A 525 4.92 -15.82 13.59
C ARG A 525 5.48 -16.80 12.57
N ALA A 526 6.11 -16.36 11.50
CA ALA A 526 6.51 -17.24 10.39
C ALA A 526 7.66 -18.23 10.69
N PHE A 527 8.02 -18.43 11.96
CA PHE A 527 9.19 -19.20 12.39
C PHE A 527 8.93 -20.14 13.58
N ALA A 528 7.67 -20.54 13.83
CA ALA A 528 7.33 -21.64 14.75
C ALA A 528 7.13 -22.96 14.00
#